data_AF-A0AAD5U6F5-F1
#
_entry.id   AF-A0AAD5U6F5-F1
#
_cell.length_a   1.000
_cell.length_b   1.000
_cell.length_c   1.000
_cell.angle_alpha   90.00
_cell.angle_beta   90.00
_cell.angle_gamma   90.00
#
_symmetry.space_group_name_H-M   'P 1'
#
loop_
_entity.id
_entity.type
_entity.pdbx_description
1 polymer ?
#
loop_
_entity_poly.entity_id
_entity_poly.type
_entity_poly.pdbx_seq_one_letter_code
_entity_poly.pdbx_strand_id
1 'polypeptide(L)'
;MKLSLFTLITLVSIISSQIAPGSQPTNPVVDPTNITAPVDDPKANRVRPPSIIIGQNLTAPLRMGPFSLKNWGFLQLPGSINLGRGQSLTSVYNPKLSNGYQNAYFYVSPLGDAYVFNTVIGTIRAVYWEGSIYARTELSETDSTNGTASWDATTGVHNFEVTQSVNAFTSFVSGKVIVMEMKSNLCPQCVDFYLKADAHSNPNGATLTAFFPQASNPTKPLKYVVDTNVQIGVKYQARLLVSNGRMHFYYNKVEYTPIEGIQTNDTSAFFKFGSWAQSRPHDNDPAGSFDQVWTYSATASHTTTSGNDIGAQQVIPNIPGVVGQQAKSGSISNTIGLLSILEIGAGLTASGVFFMLLGVILLFDGGLLAIGNILFLSGLTLVIGFQKTIVFFARKQKIKGTICFLTGIILVFARWPVIGMGVELFGFINLFGDFFPVVISFLRRLPIIGNILNLPGISMIVNRISGSRLPV
;
A
#
# COMPACT_ATOMS: atom_id res chain seq x y z
N MET A 1 52.23 -11.46 -2.60
CA MET A 1 52.40 -10.67 -1.36
C MET A 1 51.64 -11.40 -0.25
N LYS A 2 52.31 -12.15 0.63
CA LYS A 2 51.64 -12.94 1.69
C LYS A 2 51.24 -12.00 2.82
N LEU A 3 49.98 -11.56 2.84
CA LEU A 3 49.42 -10.95 4.05
C LEU A 3 49.29 -12.06 5.10
N SER A 4 49.92 -11.91 6.26
CA SER A 4 49.92 -12.97 7.27
C SER A 4 48.51 -13.10 7.86
N LEU A 5 48.12 -14.31 8.24
CA LEU A 5 46.86 -14.60 8.94
C LEU A 5 46.67 -13.69 10.17
N PHE A 6 47.79 -13.26 10.77
CA PHE A 6 47.82 -12.31 11.88
C PHE A 6 47.35 -10.91 11.48
N THR A 7 47.74 -10.42 10.30
CA THR A 7 47.29 -9.13 9.77
C THR A 7 45.78 -9.12 9.49
N LEU A 8 45.22 -10.25 9.04
CA LEU A 8 43.79 -10.39 8.77
C LEU A 8 42.95 -10.48 10.07
N ILE A 9 43.43 -11.21 11.07
CA ILE A 9 42.80 -11.29 12.40
C ILE A 9 42.82 -9.91 13.08
N THR A 10 43.93 -9.17 12.95
CA THR A 10 44.04 -7.82 13.51
C THR A 10 43.08 -6.85 12.82
N LEU A 11 42.88 -6.98 11.50
CA LEU A 11 41.92 -6.17 10.74
C LEU A 11 40.47 -6.45 11.14
N VAL A 12 40.12 -7.73 11.39
CA VAL A 12 38.79 -8.14 11.86
C VAL A 12 38.53 -7.65 13.29
N SER A 13 39.52 -7.74 14.19
CA SER A 13 39.40 -7.21 15.57
C SER A 13 39.28 -5.68 15.64
N ILE A 14 39.90 -4.93 14.71
CA ILE A 14 39.75 -3.47 14.61
C ILE A 14 38.35 -3.08 14.13
N ILE A 15 37.71 -3.90 13.30
CA ILE A 15 36.32 -3.68 12.86
C ILE A 15 35.33 -4.01 14.00
N SER A 16 35.65 -4.99 14.86
CA SER A 16 34.85 -5.34 16.05
C SER A 16 34.92 -4.29 17.17
N SER A 17 36.01 -3.53 17.31
CA SER A 17 36.17 -2.51 18.38
C SER A 17 35.44 -1.19 18.12
N GLN A 18 34.85 -1.01 16.93
CA GLN A 18 34.02 0.16 16.57
C GLN A 18 32.51 -0.09 16.84
N ILE A 19 32.23 -1.01 17.76
CA ILE A 19 30.91 -1.34 18.30
C ILE A 19 30.90 -0.92 19.77
N ALA A 20 30.75 0.38 20.02
CA ALA A 20 30.38 0.90 21.33
C ALA A 20 29.03 1.63 21.19
N PRO A 21 28.09 1.46 22.12
CA PRO A 21 26.87 2.26 22.13
C PRO A 21 27.22 3.72 22.42
N GLY A 22 26.75 4.63 21.56
CA GLY A 22 26.89 6.06 21.77
C GLY A 22 26.25 6.47 23.09
N SER A 23 27.05 7.14 23.93
CA SER A 23 26.64 7.79 25.17
C SER A 23 25.49 8.78 24.92
N GLN A 24 24.42 8.64 25.69
CA GLN A 24 23.36 9.64 25.84
C GLN A 24 23.98 10.95 26.38
N PRO A 25 23.57 12.14 25.87
CA PRO A 25 23.94 13.40 26.50
C PRO A 25 23.22 13.53 27.85
N THR A 26 23.99 13.75 28.91
CA THR A 26 23.49 14.08 30.25
C THR A 26 22.94 15.50 30.25
N ASN A 27 21.63 15.66 30.48
CA ASN A 27 21.06 16.97 30.81
C ASN A 27 21.44 17.37 32.25
N PRO A 28 21.68 18.66 32.52
CA PRO A 28 21.99 19.13 33.87
C PRO A 28 20.78 18.97 34.79
N VAL A 29 21.07 18.56 36.03
CA VAL A 29 20.13 18.48 37.15
C VAL A 29 19.70 19.90 37.53
N VAL A 30 18.40 20.18 37.46
CA VAL A 30 17.79 21.40 38.00
C VAL A 30 16.94 21.01 39.23
N ASP A 31 17.21 21.71 40.32
CA ASP A 31 16.58 21.65 41.65
C ASP A 31 15.03 21.73 41.58
N PRO A 32 14.28 20.82 42.24
CA PRO A 32 12.83 20.75 42.10
C PRO A 32 12.03 21.71 43.00
N THR A 33 12.62 22.72 43.63
CA THR A 33 11.91 23.52 44.64
C THR A 33 11.37 24.88 44.22
N ASN A 34 11.44 25.26 42.94
CA ASN A 34 10.76 26.47 42.49
C ASN A 34 10.48 26.44 40.98
N ILE A 35 9.21 26.35 40.61
CA ILE A 35 8.52 26.93 39.43
C ILE A 35 7.14 26.25 39.33
N THR A 36 6.09 27.00 39.64
CA THR A 36 4.73 26.70 39.21
C THR A 36 4.65 26.95 37.70
N ALA A 37 4.65 25.89 36.90
CA ALA A 37 4.36 25.94 35.46
C ALA A 37 3.11 25.10 35.14
N PRO A 38 2.28 25.53 34.17
CA PRO A 38 1.03 24.85 33.85
C PRO A 38 1.30 23.50 33.17
N VAL A 39 0.40 22.54 33.43
CA VAL A 39 0.42 21.18 32.89
C VAL A 39 0.59 21.18 31.36
N ASP A 40 1.75 20.73 30.87
CA ASP A 40 2.03 20.54 29.45
C ASP A 40 1.20 19.36 28.89
N ASP A 41 0.19 19.67 28.07
CA ASP A 41 -0.51 18.69 27.24
C ASP A 41 0.36 18.31 26.02
N PRO A 42 0.74 17.04 25.83
CA PRO A 42 1.50 16.57 24.65
C PRO A 42 0.74 16.71 23.30
N LYS A 43 -0.43 17.34 23.29
CA LYS A 43 -1.15 17.78 22.08
C LYS A 43 -0.80 19.21 21.64
N ALA A 44 -0.19 20.03 22.49
CA ALA A 44 0.00 21.46 22.22
C ALA A 44 1.11 21.78 21.19
N ASN A 45 2.03 20.85 20.93
CA ASN A 45 3.22 21.10 20.09
C ASN A 45 3.16 20.45 18.68
N ARG A 46 1.96 20.09 18.20
CA ARG A 46 1.77 19.56 16.83
C ARG A 46 1.26 20.66 15.91
N VAL A 47 2.00 20.91 14.83
CA VAL A 47 1.70 21.90 13.77
C VAL A 47 0.25 21.73 13.33
N ARG A 48 -0.54 22.82 13.37
CA ARG A 48 -1.94 22.81 12.90
C ARG A 48 -1.99 22.37 11.44
N PRO A 49 -2.93 21.49 11.05
CA PRO A 49 -3.17 21.23 9.63
C PRO A 49 -3.61 22.53 8.94
N PRO A 50 -3.36 22.69 7.64
CA PRO A 50 -3.80 23.86 6.89
C PRO A 50 -5.33 23.99 7.00
N SER A 51 -5.82 25.20 7.20
CA SER A 51 -7.26 25.51 7.14
C SER A 51 -7.65 25.83 5.70
N ILE A 52 -8.76 25.28 5.20
CA ILE A 52 -9.35 25.82 3.96
C ILE A 52 -10.03 27.14 4.30
N ILE A 53 -9.52 28.23 3.73
CA ILE A 53 -10.25 29.50 3.70
C ILE A 53 -11.36 29.35 2.64
N ILE A 54 -12.57 29.04 3.09
CA ILE A 54 -13.76 29.06 2.23
C ILE A 54 -13.99 30.52 1.82
N GLY A 55 -13.71 30.85 0.55
CA GLY A 55 -13.86 32.22 0.04
C GLY A 55 -12.85 32.64 -1.03
N GLN A 56 -11.84 31.83 -1.35
CA GLN A 56 -11.01 32.10 -2.51
C GLN A 56 -11.81 31.81 -3.78
N ASN A 57 -12.16 32.86 -4.53
CA ASN A 57 -12.53 32.73 -5.93
C ASN A 57 -11.39 32.00 -6.64
N LEU A 58 -11.58 30.72 -6.95
CA LEU A 58 -10.71 29.98 -7.85
C LEU A 58 -10.87 30.60 -9.24
N THR A 59 -10.15 31.70 -9.51
CA THR A 59 -9.96 32.30 -10.84
C THR A 59 -9.00 31.47 -11.70
N ALA A 60 -8.77 30.20 -11.34
CA ALA A 60 -7.99 29.29 -12.16
C ALA A 60 -8.78 28.96 -13.43
N PRO A 61 -8.15 28.97 -14.62
CA PRO A 61 -8.82 28.59 -15.86
C PRO A 61 -9.37 27.17 -15.74
N LEU A 62 -10.54 26.91 -16.34
CA LEU A 62 -11.11 25.57 -16.44
C LEU A 62 -10.10 24.64 -17.11
N ARG A 63 -9.48 23.76 -16.32
CA ARG A 63 -8.56 22.73 -16.81
C ARG A 63 -9.34 21.48 -17.16
N MET A 64 -8.99 20.85 -18.29
CA MET A 64 -9.43 19.47 -18.54
C MET A 64 -8.83 18.57 -17.47
N GLY A 65 -9.65 17.68 -16.93
CA GLY A 65 -9.19 16.75 -15.91
C GLY A 65 -8.39 15.57 -16.49
N PRO A 66 -7.76 14.78 -15.61
CA PRO A 66 -6.84 13.70 -15.99
C PRO A 66 -7.51 12.50 -16.68
N PHE A 67 -8.82 12.33 -16.53
CA PHE A 67 -9.59 11.26 -17.17
C PHE A 67 -11.06 11.67 -17.38
N SER A 68 -11.77 10.93 -18.22
CA SER A 68 -13.17 11.20 -18.54
C SER A 68 -14.09 10.89 -17.37
N LEU A 69 -14.99 11.84 -17.04
CA LEU A 69 -16.03 11.66 -16.03
C LEU A 69 -17.36 11.12 -16.59
N LYS A 70 -17.41 10.74 -17.87
CA LYS A 70 -18.67 10.30 -18.52
C LYS A 70 -19.30 9.06 -17.87
N ASN A 71 -18.48 8.16 -17.34
CA ASN A 71 -18.96 6.92 -16.67
C ASN A 71 -19.29 7.15 -15.18
N TRP A 72 -19.34 8.41 -14.74
CA TRP A 72 -19.59 8.79 -13.36
C TRP A 72 -20.77 9.77 -13.33
N GLY A 73 -21.89 9.34 -12.77
CA GLY A 73 -23.23 9.90 -13.04
C GLY A 73 -23.56 11.11 -12.20
N PHE A 74 -23.04 11.10 -10.97
CA PHE A 74 -23.13 12.24 -10.09
C PHE A 74 -21.95 12.35 -9.14
N LEU A 75 -21.65 13.59 -8.79
CA LEU A 75 -20.76 13.99 -7.72
C LEU A 75 -21.61 14.45 -6.55
N GLN A 76 -21.52 13.76 -5.42
CA GLN A 76 -22.13 14.20 -4.17
C GLN A 76 -21.16 15.13 -3.44
N LEU A 77 -21.62 16.33 -3.08
CA LEU A 77 -20.83 17.33 -2.36
C LEU A 77 -21.16 17.33 -0.85
N PRO A 78 -20.24 17.84 -0.01
CA PRO A 78 -20.52 18.04 1.40
C PRO A 78 -21.63 19.08 1.53
N GLY A 79 -22.66 18.79 2.33
CA GLY A 79 -23.81 19.69 2.51
C GLY A 79 -23.37 21.07 3.00
N SER A 80 -24.11 22.12 2.63
CA SER A 80 -23.74 23.49 3.00
C SER A 80 -23.99 23.81 4.48
N ILE A 81 -23.06 24.56 5.07
CA ILE A 81 -23.09 25.09 6.45
C ILE A 81 -24.23 26.10 6.73
N ASN A 82 -24.96 26.54 5.70
CA ASN A 82 -26.06 27.51 5.84
C ASN A 82 -27.45 26.92 5.56
N LEU A 83 -27.54 25.59 5.46
CA LEU A 83 -28.80 24.92 5.17
C LEU A 83 -29.55 24.67 6.49
N GLY A 84 -30.62 25.43 6.69
CA GLY A 84 -31.59 25.17 7.75
C GLY A 84 -32.15 23.74 7.66
N ARG A 85 -32.81 23.28 8.74
CA ARG A 85 -33.48 21.96 8.79
C ARG A 85 -34.30 21.72 7.51
N GLY A 86 -33.95 20.67 6.76
CA GLY A 86 -34.76 20.16 5.64
C GLY A 86 -34.25 20.46 4.23
N GLN A 87 -33.06 21.03 4.04
CA GLN A 87 -32.50 21.26 2.69
C GLN A 87 -31.58 20.12 2.24
N SER A 88 -31.82 19.66 1.00
CA SER A 88 -31.23 18.48 0.36
C SER A 88 -29.81 18.74 -0.17
N LEU A 89 -29.11 17.65 -0.43
CA LEU A 89 -27.72 17.59 -0.89
C LEU A 89 -27.50 18.41 -2.15
N THR A 90 -26.30 18.94 -2.29
CA THR A 90 -25.83 19.41 -3.59
C THR A 90 -25.18 18.24 -4.33
N SER A 91 -25.95 17.56 -5.18
CA SER A 91 -25.40 16.62 -6.16
C SER A 91 -25.24 17.31 -7.51
N VAL A 92 -24.17 16.99 -8.22
CA VAL A 92 -23.88 17.51 -9.56
C VAL A 92 -23.88 16.35 -10.53
N TYR A 93 -24.80 16.38 -11.50
CA TYR A 93 -25.01 15.31 -12.47
C TYR A 93 -24.35 15.61 -13.82
N ASN A 94 -24.17 14.57 -14.63
CA ASN A 94 -23.88 14.75 -16.06
C ASN A 94 -25.03 15.47 -16.80
N PRO A 95 -24.74 16.26 -17.85
CA PRO A 95 -23.42 16.51 -18.45
C PRO A 95 -22.62 17.62 -17.75
N LYS A 96 -23.18 18.31 -16.75
CA LYS A 96 -22.49 19.43 -16.07
C LYS A 96 -21.16 18.98 -15.46
N LEU A 97 -21.13 17.79 -14.85
CA LEU A 97 -19.92 17.19 -14.30
C LEU A 97 -18.85 16.94 -15.38
N SER A 98 -19.19 16.19 -16.43
CA SER A 98 -18.27 15.88 -17.53
C SER A 98 -17.83 17.10 -18.36
N ASN A 99 -18.61 18.19 -18.34
CA ASN A 99 -18.26 19.47 -18.97
C ASN A 99 -17.31 20.34 -18.12
N GLY A 100 -16.60 19.74 -17.16
CA GLY A 100 -15.54 20.43 -16.42
C GLY A 100 -16.01 21.16 -15.17
N TYR A 101 -17.05 20.66 -14.48
CA TYR A 101 -17.48 21.22 -13.20
C TYR A 101 -16.33 21.25 -12.18
N GLN A 102 -16.12 22.41 -11.55
CA GLN A 102 -15.17 22.58 -10.46
C GLN A 102 -15.72 23.54 -9.39
N ASN A 103 -15.36 23.32 -8.13
CA ASN A 103 -15.63 24.18 -6.99
C ASN A 103 -14.57 23.97 -5.89
N ALA A 104 -14.76 24.55 -4.70
CA ALA A 104 -13.82 24.40 -3.58
C ALA A 104 -13.68 22.97 -3.02
N TYR A 105 -14.64 22.08 -3.30
CA TYR A 105 -14.67 20.69 -2.83
C TYR A 105 -14.17 19.71 -3.89
N PHE A 106 -14.39 20.00 -5.17
CA PHE A 106 -14.01 19.16 -6.29
C PHE A 106 -13.39 20.01 -7.39
N TYR A 107 -12.11 19.79 -7.67
CA TYR A 107 -11.37 20.58 -8.67
C TYR A 107 -10.22 19.78 -9.26
N VAL A 108 -9.64 20.28 -10.34
CA VAL A 108 -8.45 19.68 -10.98
C VAL A 108 -7.19 20.18 -10.28
N SER A 109 -6.23 19.28 -10.00
CA SER A 109 -4.96 19.62 -9.36
C SER A 109 -4.22 20.73 -10.13
N PRO A 110 -3.34 21.51 -9.47
CA PRO A 110 -2.56 22.55 -10.15
C PRO A 110 -1.75 22.03 -11.35
N LEU A 111 -1.31 20.78 -11.30
CA LEU A 111 -0.56 20.11 -12.37
C LEU A 111 -1.46 19.53 -13.47
N GLY A 112 -2.78 19.48 -13.28
CA GLY A 112 -3.72 18.87 -14.23
C GLY A 112 -3.72 17.35 -14.23
N ASP A 113 -3.02 16.71 -13.28
CA ASP A 113 -2.80 15.26 -13.25
C ASP A 113 -3.75 14.49 -12.32
N ALA A 114 -4.58 15.19 -11.53
CA ALA A 114 -5.52 14.58 -10.60
C ALA A 114 -6.84 15.37 -10.50
N TYR A 115 -7.92 14.68 -10.16
CA TYR A 115 -9.09 15.29 -9.52
C TYR A 115 -8.89 15.28 -8.01
N VAL A 116 -9.11 16.44 -7.38
CA VAL A 116 -9.01 16.63 -5.93
C VAL A 116 -10.39 16.58 -5.32
N PHE A 117 -10.59 15.65 -4.39
CA PHE A 117 -11.80 15.49 -3.59
C PHE A 117 -11.52 16.01 -2.20
N ASN A 118 -12.26 17.02 -1.79
CA ASN A 118 -12.01 17.75 -0.56
C ASN A 118 -13.31 17.83 0.25
N THR A 119 -13.34 17.09 1.34
CA THR A 119 -14.52 16.92 2.18
C THR A 119 -14.34 17.66 3.48
N VAL A 120 -14.93 18.85 3.57
CA VAL A 120 -14.94 19.65 4.80
C VAL A 120 -15.97 19.08 5.76
N ILE A 121 -15.57 18.96 7.03
CA ILE A 121 -16.45 18.54 8.12
C ILE A 121 -17.03 19.79 8.78
N GLY A 122 -18.35 19.93 8.67
CA GLY A 122 -19.09 21.05 9.22
C GLY A 122 -19.54 20.82 10.66
N THR A 123 -19.91 21.90 11.35
CA THR A 123 -20.49 21.92 12.71
C THR A 123 -21.99 21.58 12.75
N ILE A 124 -22.62 21.25 11.62
CA ILE A 124 -24.07 21.06 11.50
C ILE A 124 -24.40 19.61 11.13
N ARG A 125 -25.46 19.09 11.75
CA ARG A 125 -26.09 17.80 11.45
C ARG A 125 -26.68 17.81 10.03
N ALA A 126 -25.84 17.59 9.03
CA ALA A 126 -26.34 17.24 7.70
C ALA A 126 -26.84 15.78 7.73
N VAL A 127 -28.12 15.58 7.43
CA VAL A 127 -28.63 14.26 7.03
C VAL A 127 -28.31 14.14 5.56
N TYR A 128 -27.37 13.25 5.22
CA TYR A 128 -27.01 12.98 3.84
C TYR A 128 -28.03 12.03 3.21
N TRP A 129 -28.03 11.93 1.87
CA TRP A 129 -28.79 10.89 1.17
C TRP A 129 -28.47 9.52 1.76
N GLU A 130 -29.41 8.60 1.68
CA GLU A 130 -29.24 7.20 2.12
C GLU A 130 -29.11 7.04 3.65
N GLY A 131 -29.46 8.06 4.44
CA GLY A 131 -29.43 7.99 5.91
C GLY A 131 -28.03 8.08 6.51
N SER A 132 -27.00 8.35 5.70
CA SER A 132 -25.65 8.64 6.19
C SER A 132 -25.63 9.98 6.94
N ILE A 133 -24.87 10.05 8.02
CA ILE A 133 -24.59 11.29 8.78
C ILE A 133 -23.18 11.84 8.52
N TYR A 134 -22.45 11.21 7.60
CA TYR A 134 -21.06 11.50 7.27
C TYR A 134 -20.93 12.30 5.97
N ALA A 135 -20.06 13.30 6.01
CA ALA A 135 -19.74 14.18 4.88
C ALA A 135 -19.01 13.43 3.78
N ARG A 136 -19.28 13.80 2.52
CA ARG A 136 -18.56 13.23 1.39
C ARG A 136 -18.39 14.18 0.22
N THR A 137 -17.33 13.96 -0.52
CA THR A 137 -17.08 14.47 -1.87
C THR A 137 -16.74 13.25 -2.71
N GLU A 138 -17.73 12.70 -3.41
CA GLU A 138 -17.63 11.34 -3.92
C GLU A 138 -18.38 11.20 -5.25
N LEU A 139 -17.78 10.47 -6.18
CA LEU A 139 -18.37 10.13 -7.47
C LEU A 139 -19.01 8.75 -7.42
N SER A 140 -20.16 8.64 -8.08
CA SER A 140 -20.86 7.37 -8.27
C SER A 140 -20.84 6.95 -9.73
N GLU A 141 -20.64 5.66 -9.96
CA GLU A 141 -20.74 5.02 -11.28
C GLU A 141 -22.14 5.20 -11.88
N THR A 142 -22.18 5.29 -13.20
CA THR A 142 -23.42 5.53 -13.95
C THR A 142 -23.60 4.55 -15.10
N ASP A 143 -24.86 4.31 -15.43
CA ASP A 143 -25.21 3.60 -16.65
C ASP A 143 -25.25 4.53 -17.88
N SER A 144 -25.58 3.95 -19.04
CA SER A 144 -25.72 4.70 -20.29
C SER A 144 -26.80 5.79 -20.29
N THR A 145 -27.69 5.80 -19.30
CA THR A 145 -28.80 6.76 -19.17
C THR A 145 -28.47 7.93 -18.23
N ASN A 146 -27.25 7.98 -17.67
CA ASN A 146 -26.85 8.86 -16.56
C ASN A 146 -27.57 8.55 -15.23
N GLY A 147 -28.20 7.38 -15.10
CA GLY A 147 -28.71 6.85 -13.84
C GLY A 147 -27.60 6.16 -13.05
N THR A 148 -27.82 5.89 -11.75
CA THR A 148 -26.89 5.06 -10.97
C THR A 148 -26.72 3.72 -11.66
N ALA A 149 -25.47 3.28 -11.84
CA ALA A 149 -25.23 1.95 -12.40
C ALA A 149 -25.90 0.86 -11.54
N SER A 150 -26.24 -0.25 -12.18
CA SER A 150 -26.81 -1.40 -11.49
C SER A 150 -26.43 -2.65 -12.27
N TRP A 151 -25.42 -3.35 -11.78
CA TRP A 151 -24.93 -4.58 -12.39
C TRP A 151 -24.95 -5.74 -11.39
N ASP A 152 -25.04 -6.96 -11.92
CA ASP A 152 -25.19 -8.18 -11.13
C ASP A 152 -23.82 -8.80 -10.83
N ALA A 153 -23.40 -8.76 -9.56
CA ALA A 153 -22.11 -9.30 -9.14
C ALA A 153 -22.00 -10.83 -9.32
N THR A 154 -23.13 -11.54 -9.48
CA THR A 154 -23.17 -13.00 -9.64
C THR A 154 -22.93 -13.45 -11.08
N THR A 155 -22.96 -12.53 -12.04
CA THR A 155 -22.74 -12.82 -13.46
C THR A 155 -21.67 -11.91 -14.04
N GLY A 156 -21.05 -12.29 -15.17
CA GLY A 156 -20.06 -11.44 -15.83
C GLY A 156 -18.77 -11.17 -15.03
N VAL A 157 -18.04 -10.16 -15.49
CA VAL A 157 -16.79 -9.66 -14.90
C VAL A 157 -16.88 -8.15 -14.78
N HIS A 158 -16.79 -7.62 -13.57
CA HIS A 158 -16.85 -6.21 -13.23
C HIS A 158 -15.53 -5.81 -12.60
N ASN A 159 -14.85 -4.87 -13.22
CA ASN A 159 -13.52 -4.44 -12.80
C ASN A 159 -13.52 -2.95 -12.50
N PHE A 160 -13.09 -2.61 -11.29
CA PHE A 160 -12.94 -1.26 -10.81
C PHE A 160 -11.51 -1.00 -10.35
N GLU A 161 -10.82 -0.05 -10.99
CA GLU A 161 -9.45 0.31 -10.65
C GLU A 161 -9.33 1.82 -10.45
N VAL A 162 -8.68 2.23 -9.36
CA VAL A 162 -8.37 3.62 -9.05
C VAL A 162 -6.88 3.79 -8.73
N THR A 163 -6.29 4.89 -9.20
CA THR A 163 -4.98 5.36 -8.74
C THR A 163 -5.20 6.61 -7.91
N GLN A 164 -4.88 6.55 -6.62
CA GLN A 164 -5.20 7.61 -5.65
C GLN A 164 -4.03 7.93 -4.73
N SER A 165 -4.10 9.08 -4.07
CA SER A 165 -3.31 9.39 -2.88
C SER A 165 -4.20 10.04 -1.83
N VAL A 166 -3.93 9.79 -0.55
CA VAL A 166 -4.55 10.54 0.54
C VAL A 166 -3.63 11.69 0.90
N ASN A 167 -4.11 12.92 0.82
CA ASN A 167 -3.32 14.15 0.87
C ASN A 167 -3.56 14.97 2.14
N ALA A 168 -4.70 14.77 2.80
CA ALA A 168 -4.98 15.33 4.11
C ALA A 168 -6.02 14.46 4.83
N PHE A 169 -5.97 14.50 6.16
CA PHE A 169 -6.99 13.92 7.01
C PHE A 169 -7.62 15.01 7.87
N THR A 170 -8.92 14.85 8.13
CA THR A 170 -9.61 15.54 9.21
C THR A 170 -8.82 15.30 10.50
N SER A 171 -8.74 16.33 11.34
CA SER A 171 -7.88 16.38 12.52
C SER A 171 -7.86 15.07 13.33
N PHE A 172 -6.76 14.88 14.08
CA PHE A 172 -6.34 13.63 14.73
C PHE A 172 -7.35 12.99 15.71
N VAL A 173 -8.57 13.50 15.88
CA VAL A 173 -9.61 12.88 16.71
C VAL A 173 -10.29 11.73 15.97
N SER A 174 -10.62 11.87 14.68
CA SER A 174 -11.25 10.78 13.92
C SER A 174 -10.40 10.25 12.77
N GLY A 175 -9.70 11.12 12.01
CA GLY A 175 -8.64 10.78 11.05
C GLY A 175 -8.91 9.57 10.14
N LYS A 176 -10.15 9.39 9.65
CA LYS A 176 -10.56 8.23 8.86
C LYS A 176 -11.33 8.67 7.63
N VAL A 177 -10.97 8.14 6.46
CA VAL A 177 -11.66 8.42 5.19
C VAL A 177 -11.84 7.14 4.38
N ILE A 178 -13.03 6.96 3.81
CA ILE A 178 -13.29 5.92 2.81
C ILE A 178 -13.01 6.51 1.42
N VAL A 179 -12.24 5.78 0.61
CA VAL A 179 -11.68 6.29 -0.65
C VAL A 179 -12.22 5.58 -1.90
N MET A 180 -12.76 4.37 -1.71
CA MET A 180 -13.27 3.48 -2.75
C MET A 180 -14.33 2.57 -2.13
N GLU A 181 -15.44 2.35 -2.81
CA GLU A 181 -16.52 1.47 -2.36
C GLU A 181 -17.25 0.75 -3.51
N MET A 182 -17.90 -0.35 -3.15
CA MET A 182 -18.95 -1.02 -3.91
C MET A 182 -20.23 -0.99 -3.07
N LYS A 183 -21.33 -0.51 -3.66
CA LYS A 183 -22.63 -0.37 -3.01
C LYS A 183 -23.72 -1.10 -3.77
N SER A 184 -24.83 -1.35 -3.07
CA SER A 184 -26.04 -2.00 -3.59
C SER A 184 -27.20 -1.01 -3.72
N ASN A 185 -27.89 -1.01 -4.87
CA ASN A 185 -29.15 -0.27 -5.01
C ASN A 185 -30.31 -0.94 -4.23
N LEU A 186 -30.26 -2.25 -4.03
CA LEU A 186 -31.25 -3.00 -3.25
C LEU A 186 -31.16 -2.70 -1.74
N CYS A 187 -29.99 -2.27 -1.27
CA CYS A 187 -29.77 -1.88 0.12
C CYS A 187 -28.92 -0.60 0.20
N PRO A 188 -29.55 0.60 0.20
CA PRO A 188 -28.83 1.88 0.20
C PRO A 188 -27.91 2.10 1.42
N GLN A 189 -28.20 1.44 2.54
CA GLN A 189 -27.37 1.46 3.74
C GLN A 189 -26.28 0.37 3.77
N CYS A 190 -26.29 -0.58 2.83
CA CYS A 190 -25.28 -1.61 2.73
C CYS A 190 -24.07 -1.12 1.94
N VAL A 191 -22.90 -1.62 2.32
CA VAL A 191 -21.65 -1.41 1.60
C VAL A 191 -20.98 -2.78 1.47
N ASP A 192 -20.94 -3.30 0.26
CA ASP A 192 -20.45 -4.64 -0.06
C ASP A 192 -18.93 -4.70 -0.17
N PHE A 193 -18.29 -3.54 -0.33
CA PHE A 193 -16.85 -3.38 -0.18
C PHE A 193 -16.51 -1.93 0.13
N TYR A 194 -15.53 -1.69 0.99
CA TYR A 194 -14.91 -0.37 1.08
C TYR A 194 -13.44 -0.42 1.46
N LEU A 195 -12.67 0.53 0.93
CA LEU A 195 -11.29 0.79 1.28
C LEU A 195 -11.23 2.02 2.17
N LYS A 196 -10.65 1.87 3.37
CA LYS A 196 -10.55 2.95 4.37
C LYS A 196 -9.11 3.23 4.73
N ALA A 197 -8.74 4.50 4.73
CA ALA A 197 -7.48 4.99 5.30
C ALA A 197 -7.74 5.54 6.72
N ASP A 198 -6.92 5.11 7.69
CA ASP A 198 -7.03 5.48 9.11
C ASP A 198 -5.69 6.04 9.62
N ALA A 199 -5.62 7.36 9.77
CA ALA A 199 -4.50 8.09 10.36
C ALA A 199 -4.65 8.31 11.88
N HIS A 200 -5.87 8.16 12.43
CA HIS A 200 -6.07 8.31 13.87
C HIS A 200 -5.30 7.25 14.67
N SER A 201 -5.27 6.03 14.13
CA SER A 201 -4.64 4.88 14.77
C SER A 201 -3.12 4.80 14.51
N ASN A 202 -2.55 5.69 13.68
CA ASN A 202 -1.14 5.68 13.32
C ASN A 202 -0.52 7.10 13.32
N PRO A 203 0.34 7.45 14.29
CA PRO A 203 0.94 8.78 14.36
C PRO A 203 1.98 9.07 13.26
N ASN A 204 2.41 8.06 12.49
CA ASN A 204 3.47 8.17 11.48
C ASN A 204 2.97 8.10 10.02
N GLY A 205 1.65 8.00 9.80
CA GLY A 205 1.05 7.82 8.48
C GLY A 205 -0.41 7.41 8.57
N ALA A 206 -0.92 6.68 7.58
CA ALA A 206 -2.25 6.07 7.64
C ALA A 206 -2.19 4.56 7.41
N THR A 207 -3.09 3.83 8.05
CA THR A 207 -3.33 2.42 7.79
C THR A 207 -4.44 2.28 6.77
N LEU A 208 -4.16 1.63 5.64
CA LEU A 208 -5.14 1.31 4.62
C LEU A 208 -5.68 -0.10 4.85
N THR A 209 -6.99 -0.22 4.94
CA THR A 209 -7.67 -1.50 5.22
C THR A 209 -8.85 -1.68 4.29
N ALA A 210 -8.92 -2.83 3.64
CA ALA A 210 -10.06 -3.28 2.84
C ALA A 210 -11.07 -4.02 3.73
N PHE A 211 -12.35 -3.71 3.56
CA PHE A 211 -13.45 -4.28 4.32
C PHE A 211 -14.44 -4.96 3.40
N PHE A 212 -14.90 -6.14 3.80
CA PHE A 212 -15.88 -6.94 3.07
C PHE A 212 -16.98 -7.44 4.01
N PRO A 213 -18.19 -7.73 3.49
CA PRO A 213 -19.25 -8.36 4.26
C PRO A 213 -18.81 -9.72 4.78
N GLN A 214 -19.32 -10.07 5.96
CA GLN A 214 -19.18 -11.39 6.53
C GLN A 214 -20.57 -12.00 6.70
N ALA A 215 -20.90 -13.01 5.88
CA ALA A 215 -22.22 -13.65 5.91
C ALA A 215 -22.61 -14.20 7.29
N SER A 216 -21.63 -14.73 8.04
CA SER A 216 -21.86 -15.24 9.40
C SER A 216 -22.00 -14.16 10.46
N ASN A 217 -21.56 -12.92 10.19
CA ASN A 217 -21.69 -11.82 11.13
C ASN A 217 -21.76 -10.46 10.40
N PRO A 218 -22.97 -10.03 9.97
CA PRO A 218 -23.15 -8.78 9.24
C PRO A 218 -22.66 -7.52 9.99
N THR A 219 -22.55 -7.59 11.32
CA THR A 219 -22.07 -6.47 12.15
C THR A 219 -20.54 -6.38 12.25
N LYS A 220 -19.82 -7.43 11.82
CA LYS A 220 -18.35 -7.51 11.86
C LYS A 220 -17.82 -7.80 10.47
N PRO A 221 -17.48 -6.78 9.66
CA PRO A 221 -16.90 -7.01 8.35
C PRO A 221 -15.55 -7.71 8.45
N LEU A 222 -15.22 -8.52 7.43
CA LEU A 222 -13.87 -9.04 7.23
C LEU A 222 -12.93 -7.85 6.98
N LYS A 223 -11.72 -7.91 7.54
CA LYS A 223 -10.74 -6.82 7.48
C LYS A 223 -9.42 -7.33 6.94
N TYR A 224 -8.91 -6.66 5.91
CA TYR A 224 -7.60 -6.94 5.32
C TYR A 224 -6.76 -5.67 5.37
N VAL A 225 -5.81 -5.62 6.30
CA VAL A 225 -4.85 -4.50 6.39
C VAL A 225 -3.87 -4.64 5.22
N VAL A 226 -3.91 -3.69 4.29
CA VAL A 226 -3.14 -3.80 3.03
C VAL A 226 -1.87 -2.96 3.05
N ASP A 227 -1.88 -1.86 3.79
CA ASP A 227 -0.70 -1.01 4.01
C ASP A 227 -0.79 -0.39 5.41
N THR A 228 0.22 -0.60 6.25
CA THR A 228 0.27 -0.05 7.61
C THR A 228 0.88 1.34 7.67
N ASN A 229 1.44 1.86 6.57
CA ASN A 229 2.21 3.09 6.57
C ASN A 229 2.05 3.89 5.27
N VAL A 230 0.80 4.09 4.85
CA VAL A 230 0.49 4.99 3.73
C VAL A 230 1.01 6.38 4.07
N GLN A 231 1.97 6.82 3.27
CA GLN A 231 2.52 8.16 3.37
C GLN A 231 1.57 9.14 2.67
N ILE A 232 1.35 10.29 3.31
CA ILE A 232 0.53 11.36 2.76
C ILE A 232 1.08 11.80 1.39
N GLY A 233 0.21 11.89 0.40
CA GLY A 233 0.54 12.30 -0.96
C GLY A 233 1.23 11.23 -1.82
N VAL A 234 1.48 10.03 -1.30
CA VAL A 234 2.05 8.93 -2.09
C VAL A 234 0.94 8.19 -2.84
N LYS A 235 1.14 8.01 -4.15
CA LYS A 235 0.19 7.33 -5.04
C LYS A 235 0.18 5.83 -4.76
N TYR A 236 -1.01 5.24 -4.77
CA TYR A 236 -1.23 3.81 -4.77
C TYR A 236 -2.30 3.43 -5.79
N GLN A 237 -2.27 2.17 -6.23
CA GLN A 237 -3.29 1.59 -7.09
C GLN A 237 -4.14 0.62 -6.26
N ALA A 238 -5.45 0.78 -6.30
CA ALA A 238 -6.41 -0.14 -5.71
C ALA A 238 -7.34 -0.66 -6.81
N ARG A 239 -7.58 -1.97 -6.81
CA ARG A 239 -8.42 -2.64 -7.80
C ARG A 239 -9.33 -3.65 -7.14
N LEU A 240 -10.62 -3.59 -7.46
CA LEU A 240 -11.63 -4.56 -7.09
C LEU A 240 -12.10 -5.26 -8.35
N LEU A 241 -11.92 -6.58 -8.39
CA LEU A 241 -12.41 -7.45 -9.46
C LEU A 241 -13.56 -8.28 -8.89
N VAL A 242 -14.72 -8.19 -9.51
CA VAL A 242 -15.93 -8.94 -9.13
C VAL A 242 -16.34 -9.81 -10.30
N SER A 243 -16.43 -11.13 -10.08
CA SER A 243 -16.85 -12.06 -11.12
C SER A 243 -17.49 -13.29 -10.51
N ASN A 244 -18.61 -13.75 -11.08
CA ASN A 244 -19.29 -14.98 -10.66
C ASN A 244 -19.54 -15.04 -9.13
N GLY A 245 -19.96 -13.93 -8.53
CA GLY A 245 -20.27 -13.83 -7.10
C GLY A 245 -19.03 -13.80 -6.19
N ARG A 246 -17.83 -13.57 -6.75
CA ARG A 246 -16.57 -13.51 -6.00
C ARG A 246 -15.89 -12.16 -6.18
N MET A 247 -15.48 -11.56 -5.07
CA MET A 247 -14.71 -10.33 -5.01
C MET A 247 -13.24 -10.63 -4.73
N HIS A 248 -12.36 -10.06 -5.55
CA HIS A 248 -10.92 -10.09 -5.41
C HIS A 248 -10.39 -8.67 -5.31
N PHE A 249 -9.56 -8.40 -4.30
CA PHE A 249 -9.00 -7.07 -4.09
C PHE A 249 -7.49 -7.07 -4.23
N TYR A 250 -7.01 -6.11 -5.01
CA TYR A 250 -5.60 -5.90 -5.30
C TYR A 250 -5.18 -4.51 -4.82
N TYR A 251 -4.03 -4.46 -4.15
CA TYR A 251 -3.34 -3.22 -3.80
C TYR A 251 -1.94 -3.26 -4.40
N ASN A 252 -1.60 -2.25 -5.21
CA ASN A 252 -0.37 -2.19 -5.99
C ASN A 252 -0.08 -3.51 -6.75
N LYS A 253 -1.12 -4.04 -7.41
CA LYS A 253 -1.12 -5.31 -8.18
C LYS A 253 -0.93 -6.59 -7.37
N VAL A 254 -0.84 -6.51 -6.04
CA VAL A 254 -0.78 -7.68 -5.15
C VAL A 254 -2.18 -7.99 -4.65
N GLU A 255 -2.60 -9.25 -4.72
CA GLU A 255 -3.90 -9.71 -4.22
C GLU A 255 -3.89 -9.87 -2.69
N TYR A 256 -4.93 -9.40 -2.01
CA TYR A 256 -5.07 -9.48 -0.55
C TYR A 256 -6.25 -10.37 -0.10
N THR A 257 -7.08 -10.79 -1.04
CA THR A 257 -8.17 -11.74 -0.81
C THR A 257 -7.69 -13.19 -0.95
N PRO A 258 -8.41 -14.18 -0.38
CA PRO A 258 -8.17 -15.59 -0.67
C PRO A 258 -8.33 -15.89 -2.16
N ILE A 259 -7.68 -16.95 -2.64
CA ILE A 259 -7.74 -17.40 -4.05
C ILE A 259 -9.18 -17.69 -4.50
N GLU A 260 -10.07 -18.09 -3.60
CA GLU A 260 -11.49 -18.34 -3.90
C GLU A 260 -12.34 -17.06 -3.95
N GLY A 261 -11.77 -15.91 -3.62
CA GLY A 261 -12.45 -14.63 -3.50
C GLY A 261 -13.45 -14.57 -2.33
N ILE A 262 -13.90 -13.36 -2.00
CA ILE A 262 -14.95 -13.13 -0.99
C ILE A 262 -16.31 -13.19 -1.66
N GLN A 263 -17.24 -13.94 -1.07
CA GLN A 263 -18.59 -14.11 -1.65
C GLN A 263 -19.40 -12.81 -1.61
N THR A 264 -20.13 -12.56 -2.70
CA THR A 264 -21.17 -11.54 -2.83
C THR A 264 -22.33 -12.09 -3.64
N ASN A 265 -23.54 -11.65 -3.32
CA ASN A 265 -24.78 -11.99 -4.03
C ASN A 265 -25.55 -10.73 -4.45
N ASP A 266 -24.90 -9.56 -4.46
CA ASP A 266 -25.55 -8.31 -4.86
C ASP A 266 -25.83 -8.31 -6.36
N THR A 267 -27.10 -8.21 -6.73
CA THR A 267 -27.54 -8.18 -8.13
C THR A 267 -27.75 -6.75 -8.65
N SER A 268 -27.36 -5.73 -7.88
CA SER A 268 -27.68 -4.33 -8.11
C SER A 268 -26.53 -3.38 -7.78
N ALA A 269 -25.30 -3.87 -7.94
CA ALA A 269 -24.10 -3.24 -7.47
C ALA A 269 -23.67 -2.05 -8.36
N PHE A 270 -22.93 -1.13 -7.75
CA PHE A 270 -22.26 -0.01 -8.41
C PHE A 270 -21.04 0.47 -7.64
N PHE A 271 -20.10 1.07 -8.36
CA PHE A 271 -18.84 1.57 -7.80
C PHE A 271 -18.90 3.04 -7.41
N LYS A 272 -18.15 3.41 -6.37
CA LYS A 272 -17.94 4.82 -5.99
C LYS A 272 -16.51 5.06 -5.51
N PHE A 273 -16.04 6.30 -5.66
CA PHE A 273 -14.74 6.73 -5.13
C PHE A 273 -14.70 8.23 -4.87
N GLY A 274 -13.76 8.63 -4.01
CA GLY A 274 -13.53 10.02 -3.67
C GLY A 274 -13.08 10.14 -2.23
N SER A 275 -13.75 11.02 -1.49
CA SER A 275 -13.50 11.25 -0.08
C SER A 275 -14.81 11.14 0.69
N TRP A 276 -15.01 10.05 1.42
CA TRP A 276 -16.12 9.87 2.35
C TRP A 276 -15.60 9.89 3.79
N ALA A 277 -15.68 11.07 4.41
CA ALA A 277 -15.11 11.38 5.71
C ALA A 277 -15.83 10.62 6.84
N GLN A 278 -15.11 9.83 7.63
CA GLN A 278 -15.67 9.02 8.71
C GLN A 278 -15.62 9.75 10.05
N SER A 279 -15.96 11.05 10.04
CA SER A 279 -16.08 11.87 11.24
C SER A 279 -17.35 12.70 11.22
N ARG A 280 -17.90 12.94 12.42
CA ARG A 280 -19.16 13.63 12.64
C ARG A 280 -18.91 15.03 13.18
N PRO A 281 -19.87 15.96 12.99
CA PRO A 281 -19.83 17.30 13.58
C PRO A 281 -19.63 17.37 15.10
N HIS A 282 -19.92 16.29 15.84
CA HIS A 282 -19.82 16.23 17.31
C HIS A 282 -18.55 15.52 17.79
N ASP A 283 -17.71 15.04 16.87
CA ASP A 283 -16.49 14.30 17.20
C ASP A 283 -15.35 15.24 17.65
N ASN A 284 -15.70 16.48 18.07
CA ASN A 284 -14.80 17.53 18.53
C ASN A 284 -13.69 17.92 17.53
N ASP A 285 -13.90 17.65 16.23
CA ASP A 285 -12.99 18.13 15.20
C ASP A 285 -13.07 19.66 15.07
N PRO A 286 -11.93 20.37 14.95
CA PRO A 286 -11.90 21.81 14.72
C PRO A 286 -12.72 22.18 13.47
N ALA A 287 -13.46 23.28 13.56
CA ALA A 287 -14.19 23.83 12.42
C ALA A 287 -13.24 24.05 11.23
N GLY A 288 -13.64 23.60 10.04
CA GLY A 288 -12.83 23.67 8.83
C GLY A 288 -11.84 22.51 8.65
N SER A 289 -11.88 21.49 9.51
CA SER A 289 -11.18 20.22 9.26
C SER A 289 -11.69 19.55 7.99
N PHE A 290 -10.81 18.90 7.25
CA PHE A 290 -11.16 18.25 6.00
C PHE A 290 -10.30 17.02 5.72
N ASP A 291 -10.89 16.06 5.01
CA ASP A 291 -10.17 14.99 4.34
C ASP A 291 -9.93 15.38 2.88
N GLN A 292 -8.76 15.00 2.35
CA GLN A 292 -8.41 15.26 0.96
C GLN A 292 -7.86 14.01 0.28
N VAL A 293 -8.48 13.63 -0.84
CA VAL A 293 -8.08 12.50 -1.67
C VAL A 293 -7.86 12.99 -3.09
N TRP A 294 -6.72 12.64 -3.69
CA TRP A 294 -6.42 12.94 -5.09
C TRP A 294 -6.60 11.66 -5.89
N THR A 295 -7.36 11.72 -6.99
CA THR A 295 -7.52 10.59 -7.92
C THR A 295 -6.92 10.93 -9.27
N TYR A 296 -5.93 10.14 -9.69
CA TYR A 296 -5.16 10.32 -10.93
C TYR A 296 -5.76 9.51 -12.09
N SER A 297 -6.40 8.38 -11.79
CA SER A 297 -7.15 7.57 -12.75
C SER A 297 -8.28 6.84 -12.04
N ALA A 298 -9.41 6.65 -12.71
CA ALA A 298 -10.49 5.76 -12.28
C ALA A 298 -11.11 5.08 -13.50
N THR A 299 -11.20 3.76 -13.48
CA THR A 299 -11.75 2.96 -14.58
C THR A 299 -12.70 1.91 -14.03
N ALA A 300 -13.92 1.91 -14.54
CA ALA A 300 -14.88 0.83 -14.36
C ALA A 300 -15.16 0.16 -15.71
N SER A 301 -15.28 -1.16 -15.72
CA SER A 301 -15.51 -1.97 -16.92
C SER A 301 -16.30 -3.22 -16.60
N HIS A 302 -17.17 -3.63 -17.52
CA HIS A 302 -18.06 -4.78 -17.37
C HIS A 302 -18.04 -5.66 -18.62
N THR A 303 -18.00 -6.98 -18.42
CA THR A 303 -18.11 -7.98 -19.50
C THR A 303 -19.19 -8.97 -19.13
N THR A 304 -20.15 -9.21 -20.03
CA THR A 304 -21.19 -10.24 -19.84
C THR A 304 -20.70 -11.57 -20.40
N THR A 305 -20.74 -12.63 -19.60
CA THR A 305 -20.50 -14.00 -20.07
C THR A 305 -21.82 -14.54 -20.63
N SER A 306 -22.04 -14.48 -21.95
CA SER A 306 -23.15 -15.24 -22.54
C SER A 306 -22.80 -16.74 -22.48
N GLY A 307 -23.75 -17.55 -21.99
CA GLY A 307 -23.55 -18.99 -21.84
C GLY A 307 -23.32 -19.68 -23.18
N ASN A 308 -22.14 -20.26 -23.37
CA ASN A 308 -21.85 -21.51 -24.10
C ASN A 308 -20.35 -21.81 -24.32
N ASP A 309 -19.41 -21.12 -23.67
CA ASP A 309 -17.98 -21.43 -23.85
C ASP A 309 -17.40 -22.22 -22.67
N ILE A 310 -17.65 -23.54 -22.68
CA ILE A 310 -16.80 -24.51 -21.98
C ILE A 310 -15.50 -24.65 -22.81
N GLY A 311 -14.59 -23.69 -22.63
CA GLY A 311 -13.36 -23.65 -23.41
C GLY A 311 -12.57 -22.37 -23.19
N ALA A 312 -12.07 -22.14 -21.98
CA ALA A 312 -11.16 -21.03 -21.70
C ALA A 312 -9.77 -21.31 -22.31
N GLN A 313 -9.64 -21.11 -23.62
CA GLN A 313 -8.38 -20.83 -24.29
C GLN A 313 -8.47 -19.40 -24.80
N GLN A 314 -7.55 -18.54 -24.35
CA GLN A 314 -7.49 -17.14 -24.78
C GLN A 314 -7.31 -17.05 -26.30
N VAL A 315 -8.38 -16.65 -26.99
CA VAL A 315 -8.34 -16.21 -28.38
C VAL A 315 -8.55 -14.69 -28.36
N ILE A 316 -7.50 -13.95 -28.69
CA ILE A 316 -7.54 -12.51 -28.94
C ILE A 316 -8.25 -12.30 -30.29
N PRO A 317 -9.39 -11.59 -30.38
CA PRO A 317 -10.01 -11.30 -31.67
C PRO A 317 -9.17 -10.29 -32.43
N ASN A 318 -8.75 -10.68 -33.64
CA ASN A 318 -8.08 -9.85 -34.61
C ASN A 318 -9.14 -8.94 -35.29
N ILE A 319 -9.11 -7.63 -35.03
CA ILE A 319 -9.94 -6.65 -35.78
C ILE A 319 -9.04 -5.96 -36.81
N PRO A 320 -9.32 -6.07 -38.13
CA PRO A 320 -8.60 -5.34 -39.16
C PRO A 320 -9.12 -3.90 -39.29
N GLY A 321 -8.20 -2.93 -39.30
CA GLY A 321 -8.44 -1.60 -39.84
C GLY A 321 -8.68 -0.48 -38.83
N VAL A 322 -7.66 -0.12 -38.05
CA VAL A 322 -7.48 1.26 -37.57
C VAL A 322 -6.00 1.63 -37.70
N VAL A 323 -5.68 2.38 -38.75
CA VAL A 323 -4.36 2.95 -38.97
C VAL A 323 -4.21 4.18 -38.07
N GLY A 324 -3.20 4.13 -37.19
CA GLY A 324 -2.40 5.30 -36.83
C GLY A 324 -2.87 6.16 -35.66
N GLN A 325 -2.59 5.72 -34.43
CA GLN A 325 -1.87 6.56 -33.45
C GLN A 325 -1.17 5.63 -32.44
N GLN A 326 0.16 5.61 -32.51
CA GLN A 326 1.02 4.79 -31.65
C GLN A 326 0.92 5.25 -30.19
N ALA A 327 0.11 4.56 -29.39
CA ALA A 327 0.32 4.52 -27.95
C ALA A 327 1.57 3.66 -27.68
N LYS A 328 2.61 4.28 -27.12
CA LYS A 328 3.86 3.62 -26.72
C LYS A 328 3.56 2.35 -25.90
N SER A 329 3.80 1.20 -26.53
CA SER A 329 3.90 -0.13 -25.92
C SER A 329 5.07 -0.17 -24.94
N GLY A 330 4.92 0.44 -23.76
CA GLY A 330 5.96 0.52 -22.74
C GLY A 330 5.52 0.11 -21.34
N SER A 331 4.23 -0.13 -21.08
CA SER A 331 3.73 -0.40 -19.71
C SER A 331 3.34 -1.87 -19.46
N ILE A 332 2.82 -2.55 -20.49
CA ILE A 332 2.40 -3.96 -20.40
C ILE A 332 3.63 -4.89 -20.48
N SER A 333 4.59 -4.61 -21.38
CA SER A 333 5.87 -5.33 -21.45
C SER A 333 6.70 -5.20 -20.18
N ASN A 334 6.60 -4.08 -19.46
CA ASN A 334 7.36 -3.87 -18.23
C ASN A 334 6.77 -4.63 -17.04
N THR A 335 5.45 -4.83 -16.95
CA THR A 335 4.85 -5.57 -15.82
C THR A 335 4.99 -7.09 -15.99
N ILE A 336 4.82 -7.61 -17.21
CA ILE A 336 5.12 -9.01 -17.54
C ILE A 336 6.63 -9.26 -17.45
N GLY A 337 7.44 -8.29 -17.89
CA GLY A 337 8.90 -8.28 -17.69
C GLY A 337 9.27 -8.34 -16.21
N LEU A 338 8.69 -7.50 -15.34
CA LEU A 338 9.04 -7.46 -13.91
C LEU A 338 8.62 -8.71 -13.13
N LEU A 339 7.47 -9.30 -13.44
CA LEU A 339 7.05 -10.58 -12.85
C LEU A 339 7.97 -11.73 -13.31
N SER A 340 8.29 -11.77 -14.61
CA SER A 340 9.27 -12.74 -15.12
C SER A 340 10.67 -12.54 -14.52
N ILE A 341 11.11 -11.30 -14.29
CA ILE A 341 12.38 -10.97 -13.63
C ILE A 341 12.39 -11.41 -12.16
N LEU A 342 11.27 -11.29 -11.45
CA LEU A 342 11.16 -11.73 -10.06
C LEU A 342 11.22 -13.26 -9.94
N GLU A 343 10.51 -13.98 -10.82
CA GLU A 343 10.53 -15.45 -10.88
C GLU A 343 11.93 -15.97 -11.26
N ILE A 344 12.56 -15.36 -12.26
CA ILE A 344 13.94 -15.66 -12.66
C ILE A 344 14.91 -15.33 -11.52
N GLY A 345 14.74 -14.18 -10.87
CA GLY A 345 15.57 -13.73 -9.76
C GLY A 345 15.47 -14.65 -8.54
N ALA A 346 14.26 -15.12 -8.21
CA ALA A 346 14.04 -16.10 -7.15
C ALA A 346 14.71 -17.44 -7.50
N GLY A 347 14.59 -17.90 -8.75
CA GLY A 347 15.27 -19.09 -9.26
C GLY A 347 16.79 -18.99 -9.19
N LEU A 348 17.37 -17.86 -9.57
CA LEU A 348 18.81 -17.60 -9.50
C LEU A 348 19.32 -17.54 -8.05
N THR A 349 18.55 -16.93 -7.16
CA THR A 349 18.89 -16.84 -5.72
C THR A 349 18.89 -18.24 -5.09
N ALA A 350 17.87 -19.05 -5.37
CA ALA A 350 17.78 -20.43 -4.90
C ALA A 350 18.92 -21.30 -5.47
N SER A 351 19.23 -21.13 -6.77
CA SER A 351 20.34 -21.82 -7.42
C SER A 351 21.69 -21.41 -6.83
N GLY A 352 21.89 -20.13 -6.51
CA GLY A 352 23.08 -19.65 -5.83
C GLY A 352 23.28 -20.29 -4.45
N VAL A 353 22.22 -20.34 -3.63
CA VAL A 353 22.24 -21.04 -2.34
C VAL A 353 22.54 -22.53 -2.50
N PHE A 354 21.97 -23.17 -3.52
CA PHE A 354 22.25 -24.57 -3.83
C PHE A 354 23.73 -24.81 -4.17
N PHE A 355 24.33 -24.01 -5.06
CA PHE A 355 25.74 -24.14 -5.42
C PHE A 355 26.69 -23.80 -4.26
N MET A 356 26.32 -22.84 -3.40
CA MET A 356 27.07 -22.58 -2.17
C MET A 356 27.04 -23.77 -1.22
N LEU A 357 25.87 -24.38 -0.98
CA LEU A 357 25.75 -25.59 -0.17
C LEU A 357 26.54 -26.76 -0.75
N LEU A 358 26.46 -26.97 -2.07
CA LEU A 358 27.22 -28.00 -2.76
C LEU A 358 28.73 -27.77 -2.63
N GLY A 359 29.18 -26.52 -2.75
CA GLY A 359 30.58 -26.14 -2.54
C GLY A 359 31.07 -26.43 -1.12
N VAL A 360 30.24 -26.18 -0.09
CA VAL A 360 30.56 -26.55 1.29
C VAL A 360 30.65 -28.08 1.47
N ILE A 361 29.67 -28.83 0.93
CA ILE A 361 29.63 -30.30 1.03
C ILE A 361 30.85 -30.94 0.35
N LEU A 362 31.29 -30.41 -0.78
CA LEU A 362 32.48 -30.86 -1.52
C LEU A 362 33.80 -30.32 -0.94
N LEU A 363 33.86 -30.16 0.40
CA LEU A 363 35.05 -29.71 1.14
C LEU A 363 35.52 -28.29 0.77
N PHE A 364 34.57 -27.35 0.68
CA PHE A 364 34.82 -25.94 0.35
C PHE A 364 35.45 -25.74 -1.04
N ASP A 365 34.87 -26.36 -2.06
CA ASP A 365 35.26 -26.13 -3.45
C ASP A 365 35.06 -24.66 -3.83
N GLY A 366 36.18 -23.95 -4.01
CA GLY A 366 36.19 -22.51 -4.28
C GLY A 366 35.51 -22.12 -5.60
N GLY A 367 35.45 -23.02 -6.58
CA GLY A 367 34.79 -22.77 -7.87
C GLY A 367 33.27 -22.79 -7.73
N LEU A 368 32.73 -23.80 -7.04
CA LEU A 368 31.29 -23.90 -6.76
C LEU A 368 30.81 -22.78 -5.83
N LEU A 369 31.60 -22.42 -4.82
CA LEU A 369 31.31 -21.29 -3.94
C LEU A 369 31.31 -19.96 -4.71
N ALA A 370 32.28 -19.75 -5.60
CA ALA A 370 32.34 -18.55 -6.43
C ALA A 370 31.14 -18.43 -7.38
N ILE A 371 30.77 -19.53 -8.06
CA ILE A 371 29.58 -19.57 -8.93
C ILE A 371 28.31 -19.33 -8.11
N GLY A 372 28.21 -19.96 -6.93
CA GLY A 372 27.13 -19.75 -5.99
C GLY A 372 26.97 -18.28 -5.60
N ASN A 373 28.07 -17.59 -5.28
CA ASN A 373 28.08 -16.17 -4.92
C ASN A 373 27.64 -15.26 -6.08
N ILE A 374 28.09 -15.55 -7.31
CA ILE A 374 27.69 -14.79 -8.51
C ILE A 374 26.18 -14.94 -8.77
N LEU A 375 25.68 -16.18 -8.75
CA LEU A 375 24.25 -16.47 -8.97
C LEU A 375 23.38 -15.87 -7.87
N PHE A 376 23.83 -15.96 -6.62
CA PHE A 376 23.15 -15.40 -5.47
C PHE A 376 23.04 -13.87 -5.55
N LEU A 377 24.14 -13.17 -5.81
CA LEU A 377 24.15 -11.72 -5.97
C LEU A 377 23.31 -11.25 -7.16
N SER A 378 23.39 -11.95 -8.27
CA SER A 378 22.60 -11.66 -9.47
C SER A 378 21.10 -11.85 -9.19
N GLY A 379 20.72 -12.98 -8.61
CA GLY A 379 19.33 -13.26 -8.22
C GLY A 379 18.78 -12.26 -7.22
N LEU A 380 19.55 -11.94 -6.17
CA LEU A 380 19.17 -10.96 -5.16
C LEU A 380 18.97 -9.56 -5.75
N THR A 381 19.81 -9.18 -6.72
CA THR A 381 19.70 -7.91 -7.43
C THR A 381 18.45 -7.86 -8.31
N LEU A 382 18.05 -8.99 -8.91
CA LEU A 382 16.82 -9.09 -9.70
C LEU A 382 15.55 -9.09 -8.82
N VAL A 383 15.59 -9.76 -7.66
CA VAL A 383 14.46 -9.83 -6.71
C VAL A 383 14.20 -8.46 -6.06
N ILE A 384 15.25 -7.78 -5.59
CA ILE A 384 15.13 -6.47 -4.94
C ILE A 384 14.97 -5.34 -5.99
N GLY A 385 15.56 -5.53 -7.18
CA GLY A 385 15.65 -4.55 -8.26
C GLY A 385 16.91 -3.70 -8.16
N PHE A 386 17.60 -3.51 -9.29
CA PHE A 386 18.94 -2.88 -9.39
C PHE A 386 19.11 -1.56 -8.61
N GLN A 387 18.19 -0.61 -8.81
CA GLN A 387 18.25 0.70 -8.13
C GLN A 387 18.05 0.58 -6.61
N LYS A 388 17.13 -0.28 -6.19
CA LYS A 388 16.82 -0.50 -4.77
C LYS A 388 17.96 -1.25 -4.09
N THR A 389 18.61 -2.18 -4.78
CA THR A 389 19.80 -2.89 -4.31
C THR A 389 20.94 -1.93 -4.01
N ILE A 390 21.29 -1.03 -4.94
CA ILE A 390 22.37 -0.06 -4.71
C ILE A 390 22.08 0.81 -3.47
N VAL A 391 20.85 1.33 -3.36
CA VAL A 391 20.44 2.16 -2.21
C VAL A 391 20.39 1.36 -0.90
N PHE A 392 20.00 0.08 -0.96
CA PHE A 392 19.97 -0.82 0.19
C PHE A 392 21.37 -1.10 0.74
N PHE A 393 22.30 -1.47 -0.15
CA PHE A 393 23.69 -1.77 0.21
C PHE A 393 24.50 -0.52 0.60
N ALA A 394 24.13 0.66 0.11
CA ALA A 394 24.77 1.95 0.44
C ALA A 394 24.19 2.63 1.70
N ARG A 395 23.18 2.05 2.35
CA ARG A 395 22.57 2.65 3.55
C ARG A 395 23.61 2.68 4.69
N LYS A 396 23.76 3.83 5.36
CA LYS A 396 24.74 4.04 6.45
C LYS A 396 24.68 2.96 7.55
N GLN A 397 23.49 2.45 7.84
CA GLN A 397 23.29 1.40 8.84
C GLN A 397 23.70 0.00 8.36
N LYS A 398 23.79 -0.22 7.04
CA LYS A 398 24.07 -1.51 6.40
C LYS A 398 25.47 -1.61 5.82
N ILE A 399 26.18 -0.48 5.67
CA ILE A 399 27.50 -0.41 5.02
C ILE A 399 28.56 -1.30 5.69
N LYS A 400 28.51 -1.46 7.02
CA LYS A 400 29.43 -2.35 7.76
C LYS A 400 29.23 -3.81 7.34
N GLY A 401 27.97 -4.23 7.19
CA GLY A 401 27.61 -5.55 6.67
C GLY A 401 28.00 -5.71 5.19
N THR A 402 27.74 -4.69 4.37
CA THR A 402 28.11 -4.66 2.93
C THR A 402 29.60 -4.89 2.71
N ILE A 403 30.45 -4.15 3.43
CA ILE A 403 31.91 -4.27 3.31
C ILE A 403 32.36 -5.67 3.73
N CYS A 404 31.84 -6.18 4.85
CA CYS A 404 32.17 -7.50 5.34
C CYS A 404 31.75 -8.60 4.36
N PHE A 405 30.53 -8.54 3.83
CA PHE A 405 29.99 -9.48 2.85
C PHE A 405 30.84 -9.50 1.57
N LEU A 406 31.11 -8.34 0.97
CA LEU A 406 31.95 -8.25 -0.24
C LEU A 406 33.39 -8.69 0.02
N THR A 407 33.94 -8.42 1.21
CA THR A 407 35.27 -8.89 1.59
C THR A 407 35.31 -10.42 1.65
N GLY A 408 34.25 -11.05 2.19
CA GLY A 408 34.08 -12.50 2.21
C GLY A 408 34.07 -13.10 0.80
N ILE A 409 33.32 -12.50 -0.13
CA ILE A 409 33.29 -12.93 -1.53
C ILE A 409 34.68 -12.83 -2.17
N ILE A 410 35.39 -11.71 -1.97
CA ILE A 410 36.76 -11.53 -2.49
C ILE A 410 37.72 -12.59 -1.92
N LEU A 411 37.58 -12.96 -0.65
CA LEU A 411 38.36 -14.05 -0.02
C LEU A 411 38.09 -15.41 -0.66
N VAL A 412 36.84 -15.71 -1.05
CA VAL A 412 36.49 -16.93 -1.80
C VAL A 412 37.23 -16.95 -3.15
N PHE A 413 37.22 -15.84 -3.89
CA PHE A 413 37.97 -15.71 -5.15
C PHE A 413 39.49 -15.79 -4.96
N ALA A 414 40.01 -15.34 -3.82
CA ALA A 414 41.43 -15.35 -3.49
C ALA A 414 41.97 -16.74 -3.08
N ARG A 415 41.20 -17.83 -3.29
CA ARG A 415 41.49 -19.21 -2.84
C ARG A 415 41.50 -19.41 -1.33
N TRP A 416 40.78 -18.57 -0.58
CA TRP A 416 40.61 -18.70 0.87
C TRP A 416 39.13 -18.96 1.21
N PRO A 417 38.50 -20.02 0.66
CA PRO A 417 37.04 -20.21 0.71
C PRO A 417 36.50 -20.43 2.12
N VAL A 418 37.24 -21.11 3.00
CA VAL A 418 36.79 -21.37 4.38
C VAL A 418 36.67 -20.08 5.18
N ILE A 419 37.70 -19.24 5.15
CA ILE A 419 37.71 -17.94 5.83
C ILE A 419 36.74 -16.98 5.13
N GLY A 420 36.70 -17.00 3.80
CA GLY A 420 35.76 -16.25 2.99
C GLY A 420 34.31 -16.51 3.38
N MET A 421 33.89 -17.77 3.46
CA MET A 421 32.54 -18.15 3.88
C MET A 421 32.20 -17.69 5.30
N GLY A 422 33.14 -17.76 6.23
CA GLY A 422 32.92 -17.27 7.61
C GLY A 422 32.69 -15.75 7.65
N VAL A 423 33.53 -14.98 6.96
CA VAL A 423 33.41 -13.52 6.84
C VAL A 423 32.14 -13.14 6.07
N GLU A 424 31.85 -13.85 4.98
CA GLU A 424 30.67 -13.63 4.15
C GLU A 424 29.38 -13.87 4.93
N LEU A 425 29.27 -14.98 5.66
CA LEU A 425 28.09 -15.29 6.48
C LEU A 425 27.86 -14.24 7.57
N PHE A 426 28.93 -13.76 8.21
CA PHE A 426 28.83 -12.68 9.19
C PHE A 426 28.35 -11.36 8.57
N GLY A 427 28.86 -11.01 7.38
CA GLY A 427 28.38 -9.86 6.61
C GLY A 427 26.91 -10.01 6.21
N PHE A 428 26.52 -11.20 5.77
CA PHE A 428 25.16 -11.53 5.34
C PHE A 428 24.14 -11.38 6.47
N ILE A 429 24.41 -11.92 7.66
CA ILE A 429 23.54 -11.79 8.83
C ILE A 429 23.37 -10.32 9.22
N ASN A 430 24.43 -9.51 9.18
CA ASN A 430 24.36 -8.09 9.50
C ASN A 430 23.59 -7.26 8.45
N LEU A 431 23.58 -7.71 7.20
CA LEU A 431 22.79 -7.09 6.13
C LEU A 431 21.31 -7.41 6.27
N PHE A 432 20.97 -8.70 6.41
CA PHE A 432 19.59 -9.20 6.30
C PHE A 432 18.92 -9.57 7.62
N GLY A 433 19.58 -9.40 8.77
CA GLY A 433 19.04 -9.78 10.09
C GLY A 433 17.66 -9.21 10.41
N ASP A 434 17.38 -7.97 9.98
CA ASP A 434 16.08 -7.31 10.20
C ASP A 434 14.93 -8.00 9.45
N PHE A 435 15.22 -8.79 8.41
CA PHE A 435 14.22 -9.52 7.62
C PHE A 435 13.94 -10.92 8.16
N PHE A 436 14.78 -11.45 9.06
CA PHE A 436 14.58 -12.80 9.61
C PHE A 436 13.22 -13.00 10.29
N PRO A 437 12.66 -12.05 11.07
CA PRO A 437 11.31 -12.21 11.63
C PRO A 437 10.22 -12.36 10.55
N VAL A 438 10.35 -11.63 9.43
CA VAL A 438 9.42 -11.70 8.30
C VAL A 438 9.52 -13.05 7.60
N VAL A 439 10.75 -13.49 7.30
CA VAL A 439 11.01 -14.80 6.67
C VAL A 439 10.53 -15.95 7.56
N ILE A 440 10.83 -15.92 8.86
CA ILE A 440 10.36 -16.93 9.82
C ILE A 440 8.83 -16.97 9.88
N SER A 441 8.18 -15.80 9.89
CA SER A 441 6.71 -15.71 9.91
C SER A 441 6.08 -16.25 8.63
N PHE A 442 6.75 -16.11 7.50
CA PHE A 442 6.36 -16.73 6.24
C PHE A 442 6.57 -18.26 6.25
N LEU A 443 7.76 -18.72 6.67
CA LEU A 443 8.10 -20.15 6.73
C LEU A 443 7.19 -20.93 7.68
N ARG A 444 6.70 -20.30 8.75
CA ARG A 444 5.71 -20.88 9.67
C ARG A 444 4.34 -21.15 9.04
N ARG A 445 4.02 -20.49 7.93
CA ARG A 445 2.74 -20.68 7.20
C ARG A 445 2.80 -21.84 6.21
N LEU A 446 3.99 -22.41 5.97
CA LEU A 446 4.15 -23.53 5.05
C LEU A 446 3.85 -24.88 5.75
N PRO A 447 3.11 -25.80 5.11
CA PRO A 447 2.59 -27.01 5.75
C PRO A 447 3.68 -27.99 6.23
N ILE A 448 4.87 -27.97 5.61
CA ILE A 448 5.99 -28.85 5.96
C ILE A 448 6.96 -28.14 6.92
N ILE A 449 7.35 -26.92 6.58
CA ILE A 449 8.37 -26.16 7.31
C ILE A 449 7.81 -25.60 8.62
N GLY A 450 6.54 -25.20 8.64
CA GLY A 450 5.87 -24.71 9.85
C GLY A 450 5.75 -25.78 10.93
N ASN A 451 5.51 -27.04 10.56
CA ASN A 451 5.45 -28.14 11.51
C ASN A 451 6.81 -28.38 12.19
N ILE A 452 7.92 -28.28 11.44
CA ILE A 452 9.28 -28.42 11.98
C ILE A 452 9.65 -27.23 12.88
N LEU A 453 9.32 -26.01 12.47
CA LEU A 453 9.63 -24.79 13.22
C LEU A 453 8.80 -24.63 14.51
N ASN A 454 7.68 -25.34 14.63
CA ASN A 454 6.81 -25.35 15.81
C ASN A 454 7.08 -26.51 16.78
N LEU A 455 8.07 -27.38 16.51
CA LEU A 455 8.45 -28.46 17.42
C LEU A 455 8.97 -27.91 18.77
N PRO A 456 8.67 -28.58 19.90
CA PRO A 456 9.16 -28.18 21.22
C PRO A 456 10.69 -28.26 21.26
N GLY A 457 11.34 -27.11 21.44
CA GLY A 457 12.80 -26.94 21.41
C GLY A 457 13.27 -25.98 20.31
N ILE A 458 12.88 -26.25 19.06
CA ILE A 458 13.20 -25.38 17.91
C ILE A 458 12.42 -24.07 17.99
N SER A 459 11.15 -24.12 18.39
CA SER A 459 10.31 -22.94 18.56
C SER A 459 10.89 -21.94 19.57
N MET A 460 11.61 -22.41 20.59
CA MET A 460 12.22 -21.58 21.62
C MET A 460 13.41 -20.76 21.08
N ILE A 461 14.25 -21.39 20.25
CA ILE A 461 15.39 -20.73 19.57
C ILE A 461 14.86 -19.76 18.51
N VAL A 462 13.89 -20.19 17.72
CA VAL A 462 13.28 -19.38 16.66
C VAL A 462 12.57 -18.15 17.26
N ASN A 463 11.87 -18.29 18.39
CA ASN A 463 11.24 -17.17 19.10
C ASN A 463 12.26 -16.19 19.69
N ARG A 464 13.44 -16.69 20.10
CA ARG A 464 14.55 -15.85 20.61
C ARG A 464 15.21 -15.05 19.49
N ILE A 465 15.32 -15.63 18.29
CA ILE A 465 15.86 -14.98 17.08
C ILE A 465 14.83 -14.02 16.47
N SER A 466 13.53 -14.32 16.54
CA SER A 466 12.48 -13.46 15.96
C SER A 466 12.21 -12.19 16.77
N GLY A 467 12.73 -12.10 18.00
CA GLY A 467 12.55 -10.94 18.89
C GLY A 467 11.12 -10.85 19.44
N SER A 468 11.00 -10.81 20.77
CA SER A 468 9.73 -10.63 21.47
C SER A 468 9.16 -9.23 21.24
N ARG A 469 8.53 -8.98 20.10
CA ARG A 469 7.56 -7.89 19.89
C ARG A 469 6.46 -8.33 18.95
N LEU A 470 5.50 -9.04 19.53
CA LEU A 470 4.11 -8.93 19.12
C LEU A 470 3.33 -8.47 20.36
N PRO A 471 3.08 -7.16 20.55
CA PRO A 471 1.91 -6.75 21.31
C PRO A 471 0.70 -6.98 20.40
N VAL A 472 -0.20 -7.83 20.89
CA VAL A 472 -1.57 -8.02 20.41
C VAL A 472 -2.34 -6.69 20.44
#